data_AF-A0A948EVU5-F1
#
_entry.id   AF-A0A948EVU5-F1
#
_cell.length_a   1.000
_cell.length_b   1.000
_cell.length_c   1.000
_cell.angle_alpha   90.00
_cell.angle_beta   90.00
_cell.angle_gamma   90.00
#
_symmetry.space_group_name_H-M   'P 1'
#
loop_
_entity.id
_entity.type
_entity.pdbx_description
1 polymer ?
#
loop_
_entity_poly.entity_id
_entity_poly.type
_entity_poly.pdbx_seq_one_letter_code
_entity_poly.pdbx_strand_id
1 'polypeptide(L)'
;MLVDVQVEMRMLAEETKAVAGRVFFLEVHRRKQTGQTSLRWRLVPGGWRHVKWEDKALQLALSQLALVWRDWYAEKNAMALKLNREERELRAAARDDFSTRMTKARHG
;
A
#
# COMPACT_ATOMS: atom_id res chain seq x y z
N MET A 1 0.75 -4.55 -15.38
CA MET A 1 2.14 -4.05 -15.39
C MET A 1 2.42 -3.26 -14.11
N LEU A 2 3.69 -2.94 -13.78
CA LEU A 2 4.05 -2.21 -12.52
C LEU A 2 3.35 -0.85 -12.40
N VAL A 3 3.12 -0.16 -13.52
CA VAL A 3 2.39 1.12 -13.55
C VAL A 3 0.93 0.94 -13.16
N ASP A 4 0.28 -0.13 -13.63
CA ASP A 4 -1.13 -0.41 -13.34
C ASP A 4 -1.34 -0.66 -11.84
N VAL A 5 -0.46 -1.47 -11.21
CA VAL A 5 -0.49 -1.70 -9.75
C VAL A 5 -0.33 -0.38 -8.97
N GLN A 6 0.52 0.54 -9.45
CA GLN A 6 0.67 1.84 -8.80
C GLN A 6 -0.55 2.76 -9.00
N VAL A 7 -1.27 2.63 -10.11
CA VAL A 7 -2.56 3.32 -10.33
C VAL A 7 -3.60 2.78 -9.35
N GLU A 8 -3.73 1.45 -9.24
CA GLU A 8 -4.66 0.78 -8.32
C GLU A 8 -4.37 1.15 -6.86
N MET A 9 -3.09 1.23 -6.47
CA MET A 9 -2.71 1.72 -5.14
C MET A 9 -3.20 3.14 -4.88
N ARG A 10 -3.05 4.05 -5.87
CA ARG A 10 -3.54 5.42 -5.72
C ARG A 10 -5.06 5.46 -5.58
N MET A 11 -5.78 4.70 -6.39
CA MET A 11 -7.23 4.63 -6.32
C MET A 11 -7.71 4.13 -4.95
N LEU A 12 -7.11 3.04 -4.45
CA LEU A 12 -7.44 2.49 -3.14
C LEU A 12 -7.15 3.49 -1.99
N ALA A 13 -6.04 4.22 -2.09
CA ALA A 13 -5.72 5.28 -1.13
C ALA A 13 -6.78 6.40 -1.14
N GLU A 14 -7.15 6.90 -2.33
CA GLU A 14 -8.17 7.94 -2.45
C GLU A 14 -9.55 7.48 -1.98
N GLU A 15 -9.91 6.22 -2.21
CA GLU A 15 -11.17 5.64 -1.72
C GLU A 15 -11.25 5.70 -0.19
N THR A 16 -10.19 5.30 0.52
CA THR A 16 -10.15 5.41 2.00
C THR A 16 -10.10 6.86 2.50
N LYS A 17 -9.53 7.77 1.70
CA LYS A 17 -9.51 9.20 2.03
C LYS A 17 -10.86 9.87 1.81
N ALA A 18 -11.71 9.34 0.92
CA ALA A 18 -13.03 9.92 0.66
C ALA A 18 -14.01 9.72 1.82
N VAL A 19 -13.73 8.80 2.76
CA VAL A 19 -14.58 8.57 3.92
C VAL A 19 -14.65 9.82 4.81
N ALA A 20 -15.86 10.35 4.99
CA ALA A 20 -16.12 11.52 5.83
C ALA A 20 -15.83 11.21 7.30
N GLY A 21 -15.20 12.15 8.01
CA GLY A 21 -14.87 11.98 9.43
C GLY A 21 -13.82 10.91 9.72
N ARG A 22 -13.10 10.41 8.71
CA ARG A 22 -12.08 9.36 8.88
C ARG A 22 -11.01 9.77 9.90
N VAL A 23 -10.65 8.81 10.76
CA VAL A 23 -9.55 8.96 11.72
C VAL A 23 -8.32 8.12 11.35
N PHE A 24 -8.44 7.31 10.29
CA PHE A 24 -7.32 6.64 9.62
C PHE A 24 -7.63 6.45 8.13
N PHE A 25 -6.58 6.29 7.31
CA PHE A 25 -6.70 6.05 5.87
C PHE A 25 -5.43 5.39 5.30
N LEU A 26 -5.49 4.89 4.07
CA LEU A 26 -4.33 4.40 3.33
C LEU A 26 -3.60 5.55 2.62
N GLU A 27 -2.29 5.55 2.75
CA GLU A 27 -1.40 6.47 2.06
C GLU A 27 -0.43 5.71 1.16
N VAL A 28 -0.22 6.23 -0.05
CA VAL A 28 0.83 5.76 -0.94
C VAL A 28 2.18 6.30 -0.47
N HIS A 29 3.04 5.40 0.00
CA HIS A 29 4.41 5.69 0.38
C HIS A 29 5.39 5.25 -0.71
N ARG A 30 6.19 6.18 -1.23
CA ARG A 30 7.26 5.91 -2.20
C ARG A 30 8.63 6.01 -1.53
N ARG A 31 9.37 4.91 -1.51
CA ARG A 31 10.74 4.87 -0.99
C ARG A 31 11.70 5.52 -1.98
N LYS A 32 12.34 6.63 -1.59
CA LYS A 32 13.22 7.42 -2.48
C LYS A 32 14.37 6.61 -3.07
N GLN A 33 15.00 5.74 -2.27
CA GLN A 33 16.20 5.00 -2.68
C GLN A 33 15.92 3.92 -3.73
N THR A 34 14.78 3.23 -3.64
CA THR A 34 14.50 2.07 -4.50
C THR A 34 13.39 2.34 -5.52
N GLY A 35 12.71 3.48 -5.40
CA GLY A 35 11.51 3.82 -6.15
C GLY A 35 10.30 2.94 -5.82
N GLN A 36 10.41 2.03 -4.85
CA GLN A 36 9.35 1.12 -4.43
C GLN A 36 8.16 1.89 -3.87
N THR A 37 6.96 1.49 -4.29
CA THR A 37 5.71 2.06 -3.80
C THR A 37 4.99 1.04 -2.92
N SER A 38 4.38 1.51 -1.83
CA SER A 38 3.60 0.67 -0.93
C SER A 38 2.47 1.47 -0.30
N LEU A 39 1.36 0.82 0.00
CA LEU A 39 0.27 1.34 0.80
C LEU A 39 0.54 1.14 2.29
N ARG A 40 0.30 2.20 3.08
CA ARG A 40 0.46 2.19 4.53
C ARG A 40 -0.73 2.86 5.21
N TRP A 41 -1.20 2.30 6.31
CA TRP A 41 -2.21 2.94 7.14
C TRP A 41 -1.61 4.15 7.86
N ARG A 42 -2.39 5.22 7.96
CA ARG A 42 -2.03 6.46 8.62
C ARG A 42 -3.13 6.85 9.58
N LEU A 43 -2.78 7.13 10.84
CA LEU A 43 -3.71 7.70 11.82
C LEU A 43 -3.71 9.23 11.71
N VAL A 44 -4.89 9.84 11.82
CA VAL A 44 -5.08 11.30 11.85
C VAL A 44 -4.84 11.87 13.26
N PRO A 45 -5.39 11.29 14.35
CA PRO A 45 -5.17 11.83 15.69
C PRO A 45 -3.73 11.64 16.17
N GLY A 46 -3.18 12.63 16.87
CA GLY A 46 -1.91 12.49 17.60
C GLY A 46 -0.63 12.60 16.75
N GLY A 47 -0.67 13.32 15.63
CA GLY A 47 0.51 13.56 14.80
C GLY A 47 0.67 12.50 13.72
N TRP A 48 -0.12 12.65 12.65
CA TRP A 48 -0.11 11.93 11.38
C TRP A 48 1.00 10.87 11.22
N ARG A 49 0.83 9.68 11.81
CA ARG A 49 1.84 8.61 11.83
C ARG A 49 1.43 7.39 11.03
N HIS A 50 2.39 6.72 10.40
CA HIS A 50 2.17 5.42 9.79
C HIS A 50 2.00 4.35 10.85
N VAL A 51 1.04 3.45 10.63
CA VAL A 51 0.71 2.36 11.55
C VAL A 51 0.55 1.05 10.79
N LYS A 52 0.67 -0.05 11.52
CA LYS A 52 0.28 -1.37 11.03
C LYS A 52 -1.23 -1.54 11.18
N TRP A 53 -1.81 -2.48 10.45
CA TRP A 53 -3.22 -2.83 10.60
C TRP A 53 -3.53 -3.26 12.04
N GLU A 54 -2.63 -4.01 12.68
CA GLU A 54 -2.79 -4.53 14.05
C GLU A 54 -2.47 -3.48 15.14
N ASP A 55 -2.19 -2.22 14.78
CA ASP A 55 -1.91 -1.16 15.75
C ASP A 55 -3.12 -0.94 16.66
N LYS A 56 -2.87 -0.89 17.98
CA LYS A 56 -3.93 -0.79 19.00
C LYS A 56 -4.85 0.40 18.79
N ALA A 57 -4.32 1.56 18.39
CA ALA A 57 -5.11 2.77 18.20
C ALA A 57 -5.98 2.67 16.94
N LEU A 58 -5.49 2.03 15.88
CA LEU A 58 -6.28 1.75 14.68
C LEU A 58 -7.40 0.74 14.99
N GLN A 59 -7.08 -0.35 15.68
CA GLN A 59 -8.07 -1.36 16.07
C GLN A 59 -9.15 -0.80 17.00
N LEU A 60 -8.78 0.10 17.92
CA LEU A 60 -9.75 0.84 18.74
C LEU A 60 -10.65 1.75 17.90
N ALA A 61 -10.11 2.43 16.89
CA ALA A 61 -10.92 3.24 15.99
C ALA A 61 -11.88 2.38 15.16
N LEU A 62 -11.44 1.22 14.66
CA LEU A 62 -12.30 0.27 13.94
C LEU A 62 -13.43 -0.28 14.81
N SER A 63 -13.15 -0.62 16.08
CA SER A 63 -14.16 -1.22 16.97
C SER A 63 -15.33 -0.29 17.27
N GLN A 64 -15.15 1.02 17.09
CA GLN A 64 -16.19 2.05 17.26
C GLN A 64 -17.09 2.21 16.03
N LEU A 65 -16.69 1.67 14.87
CA LEU A 65 -17.48 1.75 13.64
C LEU A 65 -18.59 0.69 13.62
N ALA A 66 -19.64 0.90 12.81
CA ALA A 66 -20.61 -0.15 12.51
C ALA A 66 -19.95 -1.31 11.76
N LEU A 67 -20.51 -2.52 11.89
CA LEU A 67 -19.92 -3.75 11.32
C LEU A 67 -19.61 -3.64 9.82
N VAL A 68 -20.54 -3.09 9.03
CA VAL A 68 -20.36 -2.87 7.58
C VAL A 68 -19.09 -2.08 7.25
N TRP A 69 -18.75 -1.07 8.06
CA TRP A 69 -17.54 -0.27 7.87
C TRP A 69 -16.29 -1.04 8.29
N ARG A 70 -16.37 -1.88 9.33
CA ARG A 70 -15.24 -2.73 9.73
C ARG A 70 -14.90 -3.73 8.64
N ASP A 71 -15.91 -4.39 8.09
CA ASP A 71 -15.76 -5.38 7.01
C ASP A 71 -15.20 -4.70 5.75
N TRP A 72 -15.74 -3.53 5.41
CA TRP A 72 -15.22 -2.73 4.30
C TRP A 72 -13.74 -2.37 4.51
N TYR A 73 -13.33 -1.86 5.68
CA TYR A 73 -11.92 -1.55 5.93
C TYR A 73 -11.02 -2.81 5.95
N ALA A 74 -11.53 -3.95 6.42
CA ALA A 74 -10.80 -5.22 6.37
C ALA A 74 -10.56 -5.68 4.93
N GLU A 75 -11.56 -5.52 4.05
CA GLU A 75 -11.43 -5.75 2.61
C GLU A 75 -10.35 -4.84 2.01
N LYS A 76 -10.40 -3.53 2.30
CA LYS A 76 -9.38 -2.58 1.81
C LYS A 76 -7.98 -2.91 2.33
N ASN A 77 -7.86 -3.42 3.55
CA ASN A 77 -6.57 -3.90 4.07
C ASN A 77 -6.06 -5.12 3.29
N ALA A 78 -6.93 -6.09 2.98
CA ALA A 78 -6.56 -7.25 2.18
C ALA A 78 -6.11 -6.85 0.76
N MET A 79 -6.82 -5.92 0.13
CA MET A 79 -6.43 -5.34 -1.16
C MET A 79 -5.07 -4.64 -1.08
N ALA A 80 -4.83 -3.85 -0.03
CA ALA A 80 -3.55 -3.17 0.16
C ALA A 80 -2.37 -4.15 0.31
N LEU A 81 -2.56 -5.24 1.06
CA LEU A 81 -1.55 -6.31 1.20
C LEU A 81 -1.27 -7.01 -0.13
N LYS A 82 -2.31 -7.28 -0.93
CA LYS A 82 -2.17 -7.86 -2.27
C LYS A 82 -1.37 -6.93 -3.20
N LEU A 83 -1.77 -5.67 -3.32
CA LEU A 83 -1.10 -4.69 -4.18
C LEU A 83 0.37 -4.49 -3.75
N ASN A 84 0.64 -4.41 -2.45
CA ASN A 84 2.00 -4.30 -1.92
C ASN A 84 2.89 -5.49 -2.32
N ARG A 85 2.31 -6.69 -2.33
CA ARG A 85 3.01 -7.90 -2.76
C ARG A 85 3.29 -7.87 -4.27
N GLU A 86 2.28 -7.56 -5.08
CA GLU A 86 2.40 -7.50 -6.54
C GLU A 86 3.43 -6.44 -6.98
N GLU A 87 3.44 -5.26 -6.34
CA GLU A 87 4.47 -4.24 -6.62
C GLU A 87 5.87 -4.79 -6.40
N ARG A 88 6.08 -5.47 -5.26
CA ARG A 88 7.38 -6.03 -4.89
C ARG A 88 7.83 -7.09 -5.88
N GLU A 89 6.92 -7.97 -6.29
CA GLU A 89 7.18 -9.06 -7.23
C GLU A 89 7.47 -8.54 -8.64
N LEU A 90 6.64 -7.66 -9.18
CA LEU A 90 6.85 -7.04 -10.49
C LEU A 90 8.16 -6.26 -10.56
N ARG A 91 8.53 -5.59 -9.45
CA ARG A 91 9.80 -4.88 -9.36
C ARG A 91 10.99 -5.83 -9.29
N ALA A 92 10.89 -6.94 -8.57
CA ALA A 92 11.94 -7.95 -8.53
C ALA A 92 12.17 -8.53 -9.94
N ALA A 93 11.09 -8.94 -10.62
CA ALA A 93 11.15 -9.45 -11.98
C ALA A 93 11.80 -8.45 -12.96
N ALA A 94 11.49 -7.16 -12.85
CA ALA A 94 12.10 -6.12 -13.69
C ALA A 94 13.61 -5.94 -13.43
N ARG A 95 14.08 -6.14 -12.18
CA ARG A 95 15.52 -6.09 -11.87
C ARG A 95 16.26 -7.30 -12.43
N ASP A 96 15.66 -8.48 -12.32
CA ASP A 96 16.27 -9.74 -12.77
C ASP A 96 16.39 -9.79 -14.30
N ASP A 97 15.36 -9.32 -15.02
CA ASP A 97 15.39 -9.17 -16.48
C ASP A 97 16.48 -8.20 -16.92
N PHE A 98 16.61 -7.04 -16.25
CA PHE A 98 17.68 -6.08 -16.53
C PHE A 98 19.08 -6.66 -16.29
N SER A 99 19.28 -7.37 -15.17
CA SER A 99 20.54 -8.04 -14.84
C SER A 99 20.93 -9.11 -15.88
N THR A 100 19.94 -9.89 -16.31
CA THR A 100 20.13 -10.94 -17.33
C THR A 100 20.53 -10.36 -18.68
N ARG A 101 19.87 -9.26 -19.11
CA ARG A 101 20.21 -8.56 -20.37
C ARG A 101 21.61 -7.96 -20.34
N MET A 102 22.00 -7.33 -19.23
CA MET A 102 23.36 -6.79 -19.07
C MET A 102 24.45 -7.86 -19.10
N THR A 103 24.18 -9.04 -18.53
CA THR A 103 25.15 -10.15 -18.51
C THR A 103 25.37 -10.71 -19.92
N LYS A 104 24.30 -10.86 -20.70
CA LYS A 104 24.39 -11.28 -22.12
C LYS A 104 25.14 -10.27 -22.99
N ALA A 105 24.91 -8.96 -22.79
CA ALA A 105 25.59 -7.91 -23.55
C ALA A 105 27.10 -7.75 -23.24
N ARG A 106 27.60 -8.35 -22.16
CA ARG A 106 29.03 -8.33 -21.79
C ARG A 106 29.83 -9.53 -22.32
N HIS A 107 29.15 -10.58 -22.79
CA HIS A 107 29.78 -11.84 -23.22
C HIS A 107 29.50 -12.19 -24.70
N GLY A 108 28.89 -11.28 -25.46
CA GLY A 108 28.74 -11.37 -26.91
C GLY A 108 29.34 -10.15 -27.57
#